data_AF-A0A349D2U9-F1
#
_entry.id   AF-A0A349D2U9-F1
#
_cell.length_a   1.000
_cell.length_b   1.000
_cell.length_c   1.000
_cell.angle_alpha   90.00
_cell.angle_beta   90.00
_cell.angle_gamma   90.00
#
_symmetry.space_group_name_H-M   'P 1'
#
loop_
_entity.id
_entity.type
_entity.pdbx_description
1 polymer ?
#
loop_
_entity_poly.entity_id
_entity_poly.type
_entity_poly.pdbx_seq_one_letter_code
_entity_poly.pdbx_strand_id
1 'polypeptide(L)'
;MEYFLSSDKYFLRAGMTLVIGLALFFLMSVHAQAATYYWAGSGGTVSELGRWEYANNWASIPKGPGGAGIPGASDTVVLFSSGATVRVRSAVSIAGLVINNVWTGSLLQGTGTLSIGVGGVKMGSGKLIGGNAAVTILGNFTQTGGYVTGLQNTTTLSGSLSVTKGGTVVPQFSSTGTLTLNGNIDQNFTIGANVTKVFQNLTLNNAGGTTNDDVHVNVNGGLALSGALTITLGNLDLETNANRLNVEGNVTLANAAQATMVTDSNWAVAGGISVGDAATLTVSGGTLTLNGAADQAFDVDGQSLYNLTINNAGGTTSDDITVAGGMLRCSGALVITLGNLDTASNSLDMNIDGNVTLADAAQATLAIGNATLAGNLTVNRLSSFSQSAGTLTLDGGSQTMSGSFLVYKLTKSVTSAYTLTIYPTEGIFITADLLLKGTDGNVLSLRSGVSGTAFKIIASNGPRSTSYLDVKDSNNAHVTPLTCTTGCTDSGGNTNWTFTVATTATTAATTGTSSGGGGGRRSASNASKVASSPSAPKTSAPVISAPVGGPSSVQSRVAARKAARQATLDRASARRAARMQKRGLR
;
A
#
# COMPACT_ATOMS: atom_id res chain seq x y z
N MET A 1 -52.24 2.07 -75.89
CA MET A 1 -51.92 2.48 -74.51
C MET A 1 -52.14 1.30 -73.56
N GLU A 2 -51.53 0.14 -73.83
CA GLU A 2 -51.86 -1.12 -73.10
C GLU A 2 -50.64 -1.92 -72.62
N TYR A 3 -49.44 -1.68 -73.18
CA TYR A 3 -48.22 -2.41 -72.78
C TYR A 3 -47.65 -2.02 -71.40
N PHE A 4 -48.09 -0.91 -70.81
CA PHE A 4 -47.60 -0.43 -69.50
C PHE A 4 -48.35 -0.99 -68.28
N LEU A 5 -49.50 -1.67 -68.45
CA LEU A 5 -50.32 -2.16 -67.34
C LEU A 5 -50.02 -3.62 -66.92
N SER A 6 -49.11 -4.29 -67.61
CA SER A 6 -48.72 -5.68 -67.32
C SER A 6 -47.55 -5.78 -66.34
N SER A 7 -46.54 -4.90 -66.45
CA SER A 7 -45.30 -4.94 -65.65
C SER A 7 -45.54 -4.80 -64.14
N ASP A 8 -46.41 -3.87 -63.75
CA ASP A 8 -46.59 -3.49 -62.34
C ASP A 8 -47.22 -4.61 -61.51
N LYS A 9 -48.05 -5.47 -62.13
CA LYS A 9 -48.66 -6.63 -61.48
C LYS A 9 -47.64 -7.73 -61.17
N TYR A 10 -46.56 -7.85 -61.96
CA TYR A 10 -45.45 -8.76 -61.66
C TYR A 10 -44.50 -8.17 -60.61
N PHE A 11 -44.20 -6.86 -60.67
CA PHE A 11 -43.36 -6.21 -59.66
C PHE A 11 -43.99 -6.20 -58.26
N LEU A 12 -45.29 -5.88 -58.12
CA LEU A 12 -45.96 -5.96 -56.82
C LEU A 12 -45.98 -7.39 -56.27
N ARG A 13 -46.22 -8.40 -57.11
CA ARG A 13 -46.24 -9.81 -56.68
C ARG A 13 -44.85 -10.29 -56.27
N ALA A 14 -43.81 -10.00 -57.06
CA ALA A 14 -42.44 -10.36 -56.72
C ALA A 14 -41.96 -9.67 -55.43
N GLY A 15 -42.21 -8.36 -55.28
CA GLY A 15 -41.87 -7.61 -54.07
C GLY A 15 -42.59 -8.11 -52.83
N MET A 16 -43.89 -8.40 -52.93
CA MET A 16 -44.68 -8.93 -51.83
C MET A 16 -44.26 -10.36 -51.43
N THR A 17 -43.90 -11.22 -52.39
CA THR A 17 -43.32 -12.54 -52.09
C THR A 17 -41.93 -12.44 -51.45
N LEU A 18 -41.10 -11.48 -51.87
CA LEU A 18 -39.79 -11.25 -51.26
C LEU A 18 -39.92 -10.73 -49.80
N VAL A 19 -40.84 -9.80 -49.53
CA VAL A 19 -41.08 -9.26 -48.19
C VAL A 19 -41.73 -10.30 -47.27
N ILE A 20 -42.68 -11.09 -47.75
CA ILE A 20 -43.25 -12.22 -46.98
C ILE A 20 -42.19 -13.29 -46.75
N GLY A 21 -41.33 -13.56 -47.74
CA GLY A 21 -40.18 -14.46 -47.61
C GLY A 21 -39.19 -13.98 -46.55
N LEU A 22 -38.83 -12.69 -46.53
CA LEU A 22 -37.96 -12.10 -45.52
C LEU A 22 -38.59 -12.13 -44.12
N ALA A 23 -39.88 -11.79 -44.00
CA ALA A 23 -40.61 -11.85 -42.74
C ALA A 23 -40.70 -13.29 -42.21
N LEU A 24 -40.96 -14.27 -43.07
CA LEU A 24 -40.90 -15.69 -42.71
C LEU A 24 -39.47 -16.14 -42.38
N PHE A 25 -38.44 -15.62 -43.03
CA PHE A 25 -37.05 -15.93 -42.71
C PHE A 25 -36.65 -15.41 -41.31
N PHE A 26 -37.10 -14.21 -40.93
CA PHE A 26 -36.96 -13.70 -39.55
C PHE A 26 -37.81 -14.48 -38.54
N LEU A 27 -39.04 -14.87 -38.88
CA LEU A 27 -39.93 -15.69 -38.03
C LEU A 27 -39.49 -17.16 -37.90
N MET A 28 -38.75 -17.70 -38.87
CA MET A 28 -38.13 -19.03 -38.82
C MET A 28 -36.74 -19.02 -38.17
N SER A 29 -36.38 -17.94 -37.48
CA SER A 29 -35.34 -17.97 -36.45
C SER A 29 -35.78 -18.98 -35.39
N VAL A 30 -35.33 -20.24 -35.51
CA VAL A 30 -35.50 -21.29 -34.50
C VAL A 30 -34.76 -20.85 -33.25
N HIS A 31 -35.48 -20.11 -32.40
CA HIS A 31 -35.11 -19.87 -31.03
C HIS A 31 -35.11 -21.24 -30.36
N ALA A 32 -33.91 -21.81 -30.18
CA ALA A 32 -33.72 -22.95 -29.30
C ALA A 32 -34.27 -22.54 -27.93
N GLN A 33 -35.41 -23.11 -27.54
CA GLN A 33 -36.08 -22.72 -26.31
C GLN A 33 -35.18 -23.08 -25.14
N ALA A 34 -34.87 -22.08 -24.30
CA ALA A 34 -34.01 -22.24 -23.14
C ALA A 34 -34.56 -23.35 -22.22
N ALA A 35 -33.88 -24.49 -22.19
CA ALA A 35 -34.25 -25.65 -21.41
C ALA A 35 -33.33 -25.82 -20.18
N THR A 36 -33.77 -26.63 -19.23
CA THR A 36 -32.92 -27.09 -18.12
C THR A 36 -32.55 -28.55 -18.31
N TYR A 37 -31.26 -28.83 -18.36
CA TYR A 37 -30.71 -30.17 -18.54
C TYR A 37 -30.05 -30.68 -17.27
N TYR A 38 -30.32 -31.93 -16.94
CA TYR A 38 -29.81 -32.62 -15.77
C TYR A 38 -28.81 -33.69 -16.19
N TRP A 39 -27.68 -33.77 -15.49
CA TRP A 39 -26.69 -34.80 -15.75
C TRP A 39 -27.19 -36.18 -15.28
N ALA A 40 -27.37 -37.10 -16.24
CA ALA A 40 -27.74 -38.50 -16.01
C ALA A 40 -26.52 -39.44 -16.08
N GLY A 41 -25.54 -39.15 -16.94
CA GLY A 41 -24.29 -39.93 -17.05
C GLY A 41 -24.44 -41.35 -17.61
N SER A 42 -25.55 -41.63 -18.30
CA SER A 42 -26.01 -42.95 -18.77
C SER A 42 -25.34 -43.47 -20.07
N GLY A 43 -24.09 -43.11 -20.34
CA GLY A 43 -23.31 -43.63 -21.48
C GLY A 43 -23.11 -45.15 -21.42
N GLY A 44 -23.26 -45.84 -22.55
CA GLY A 44 -23.19 -47.31 -22.62
C GLY A 44 -21.77 -47.88 -22.66
N THR A 45 -20.82 -47.13 -23.24
CA THR A 45 -19.42 -47.56 -23.39
C THR A 45 -18.43 -46.62 -22.67
N VAL A 46 -17.20 -47.11 -22.44
CA VAL A 46 -16.11 -46.33 -21.80
C VAL A 46 -15.70 -45.07 -22.56
N SER A 47 -16.04 -44.93 -23.84
CA SER A 47 -15.77 -43.73 -24.64
C SER A 47 -16.88 -42.67 -24.54
N GLU A 48 -18.08 -43.07 -24.11
CA GLU A 48 -19.28 -42.24 -23.97
C GLU A 48 -19.55 -41.85 -22.52
N LEU A 49 -19.18 -42.73 -21.57
CA LEU A 49 -19.29 -42.51 -20.14
C LEU A 49 -18.57 -41.23 -19.71
N GLY A 50 -19.29 -40.36 -19.00
CA GLY A 50 -18.74 -39.11 -18.49
C GLY A 50 -18.54 -38.01 -19.52
N ARG A 51 -18.86 -38.21 -20.81
CA ARG A 51 -18.61 -37.21 -21.86
C ARG A 51 -19.72 -36.16 -21.95
N TRP A 52 -19.37 -34.87 -21.91
CA TRP A 52 -20.33 -33.77 -22.05
C TRP A 52 -21.07 -33.81 -23.41
N GLU A 53 -20.34 -34.07 -24.50
CA GLU A 53 -20.87 -34.00 -25.86
C GLU A 53 -21.68 -35.23 -26.29
N TYR A 54 -22.21 -36.01 -25.35
CA TYR A 54 -22.99 -37.23 -25.64
C TYR A 54 -24.42 -37.07 -25.13
N ALA A 55 -25.39 -37.01 -26.06
CA ALA A 55 -26.79 -36.70 -25.75
C ALA A 55 -27.42 -37.64 -24.70
N ASN A 56 -27.02 -38.92 -24.69
CA ASN A 56 -27.55 -39.89 -23.72
C ASN A 56 -26.99 -39.71 -22.30
N ASN A 57 -26.10 -38.75 -22.05
CA ASN A 57 -25.68 -38.38 -20.69
C ASN A 57 -26.59 -37.30 -20.06
N TRP A 58 -27.58 -36.78 -20.78
CA TRP A 58 -28.42 -35.66 -20.36
C TRP A 58 -29.91 -36.01 -20.31
N ALA A 59 -30.60 -35.54 -19.28
CA ALA A 59 -32.05 -35.72 -19.06
C ALA A 59 -32.76 -34.36 -18.96
N SER A 60 -34.06 -34.32 -19.28
CA SER A 60 -34.91 -33.13 -19.16
C SER A 60 -35.53 -32.93 -17.77
N ILE A 61 -35.38 -33.90 -16.88
CA ILE A 61 -35.87 -33.87 -15.49
C ILE A 61 -34.79 -34.38 -14.51
N PRO A 62 -34.81 -33.97 -13.23
CA PRO A 62 -33.85 -34.44 -12.23
C PRO A 62 -33.88 -35.96 -12.10
N LYS A 63 -32.72 -36.62 -12.23
CA LYS A 63 -32.59 -38.10 -12.21
C LYS A 63 -33.41 -38.83 -13.29
N GLY A 64 -33.81 -38.14 -14.37
CA GLY A 64 -34.51 -38.76 -15.50
C GLY A 64 -33.59 -39.67 -16.33
N PRO A 65 -34.18 -40.45 -17.26
CA PRO A 65 -33.41 -41.18 -18.25
C PRO A 65 -32.64 -40.21 -19.16
N GLY A 66 -31.44 -40.61 -19.57
CA GLY A 66 -30.66 -39.86 -20.56
C GLY A 66 -31.26 -39.92 -21.96
N GLY A 67 -30.88 -38.96 -22.81
CA GLY A 67 -31.32 -38.86 -24.21
C GLY A 67 -32.04 -37.56 -24.56
N ALA A 68 -32.05 -36.56 -23.66
CA ALA A 68 -32.76 -35.30 -23.88
C ALA A 68 -32.12 -34.38 -24.93
N GLY A 69 -30.85 -34.63 -25.33
CA GLY A 69 -30.09 -33.76 -26.22
C GLY A 69 -28.76 -33.32 -25.59
N ILE A 70 -27.99 -32.49 -26.28
CA ILE A 70 -26.78 -31.85 -25.73
C ILE A 70 -27.16 -30.40 -25.40
N PRO A 71 -26.88 -29.90 -24.17
CA PRO A 71 -27.16 -28.51 -23.81
C PRO A 71 -26.40 -27.52 -24.71
N GLY A 72 -27.10 -26.52 -25.23
CA GLY A 72 -26.56 -25.43 -26.03
C GLY A 72 -26.56 -24.08 -25.31
N ALA A 73 -26.18 -23.02 -26.03
CA ALA A 73 -25.89 -21.69 -25.47
C ALA A 73 -27.05 -21.02 -24.71
N SER A 74 -28.29 -21.43 -24.98
CA SER A 74 -29.51 -20.93 -24.32
C SER A 74 -29.89 -21.73 -23.06
N ASP A 75 -29.23 -22.85 -22.79
CA ASP A 75 -29.69 -23.84 -21.80
C ASP A 75 -28.98 -23.74 -20.45
N THR A 76 -29.69 -24.09 -19.38
CA THR A 76 -29.11 -24.21 -18.03
C THR A 76 -28.79 -25.66 -17.70
N VAL A 77 -27.57 -25.93 -17.22
CA VAL A 77 -27.13 -27.26 -16.81
C VAL A 77 -27.15 -27.42 -15.29
N VAL A 78 -27.68 -28.53 -14.80
CA VAL A 78 -27.77 -28.86 -13.37
C VAL A 78 -27.12 -30.21 -13.07
N LEU A 79 -26.06 -30.19 -12.26
CA LEU A 79 -25.40 -31.37 -11.70
C LEU A 79 -26.01 -31.66 -10.32
N PHE A 80 -26.96 -32.60 -10.24
CA PHE A 80 -27.93 -32.64 -9.14
C PHE A 80 -27.67 -33.65 -8.00
N SER A 81 -27.10 -34.84 -8.29
CA SER A 81 -26.99 -35.97 -7.33
C SER A 81 -25.55 -36.47 -7.16
N SER A 82 -25.30 -37.50 -6.32
CA SER A 82 -24.03 -38.23 -6.38
C SER A 82 -23.75 -38.67 -7.83
N GLY A 83 -22.53 -38.46 -8.33
CA GLY A 83 -22.28 -38.50 -9.77
C GLY A 83 -20.84 -38.80 -10.15
N ALA A 84 -20.68 -39.40 -11.33
CA ALA A 84 -19.39 -39.68 -11.95
C ALA A 84 -18.73 -38.40 -12.50
N THR A 85 -17.54 -38.57 -13.08
CA THR A 85 -16.80 -37.49 -13.75
C THR A 85 -17.52 -37.01 -15.02
N VAL A 86 -17.83 -35.72 -15.10
CA VAL A 86 -18.21 -35.03 -16.34
C VAL A 86 -16.93 -34.52 -17.01
N ARG A 87 -16.80 -34.69 -18.33
CA ARG A 87 -15.59 -34.34 -19.11
C ARG A 87 -15.97 -33.54 -20.33
N VAL A 88 -15.50 -32.30 -20.39
CA VAL A 88 -15.57 -31.41 -21.56
C VAL A 88 -14.32 -31.64 -22.41
N ARG A 89 -14.50 -32.06 -23.67
CA ARG A 89 -13.40 -32.36 -24.62
C ARG A 89 -13.37 -31.41 -25.81
N SER A 90 -14.49 -30.77 -26.15
CA SER A 90 -14.59 -29.72 -27.17
C SER A 90 -15.18 -28.43 -26.58
N ALA A 91 -15.32 -27.39 -27.39
CA ALA A 91 -15.97 -26.15 -26.98
C ALA A 91 -17.42 -26.41 -26.53
N VAL A 92 -17.78 -25.89 -25.35
CA VAL A 92 -19.12 -25.94 -24.77
C VAL A 92 -19.59 -24.51 -24.51
N SER A 93 -20.83 -24.22 -24.87
CA SER A 93 -21.51 -22.96 -24.56
C SER A 93 -22.87 -23.28 -23.95
N ILE A 94 -23.18 -22.67 -22.81
CA ILE A 94 -24.44 -22.83 -22.04
C ILE A 94 -24.85 -21.49 -21.43
N ALA A 95 -26.14 -21.31 -21.10
CA ALA A 95 -26.62 -20.09 -20.45
C ALA A 95 -26.24 -20.01 -18.96
N GLY A 96 -26.16 -21.15 -18.27
CA GLY A 96 -25.82 -21.21 -16.84
C GLY A 96 -25.47 -22.61 -16.35
N LEU A 97 -24.68 -22.69 -15.26
CA LEU A 97 -24.24 -23.93 -14.64
C LEU A 97 -24.56 -23.96 -13.15
N VAL A 98 -25.29 -24.98 -12.71
CA VAL A 98 -25.63 -25.22 -11.30
C VAL A 98 -25.03 -26.55 -10.86
N ILE A 99 -24.13 -26.52 -9.89
CA ILE A 99 -23.58 -27.69 -9.22
C ILE A 99 -24.18 -27.76 -7.82
N ASN A 100 -25.05 -28.74 -7.58
CA ASN A 100 -25.84 -28.80 -6.36
C ASN A 100 -24.97 -29.11 -5.11
N ASN A 101 -25.42 -28.71 -3.93
CA ASN A 101 -24.70 -28.89 -2.66
C ASN A 101 -24.51 -30.36 -2.22
N VAL A 102 -25.25 -31.29 -2.83
CA VAL A 102 -25.11 -32.75 -2.65
C VAL A 102 -24.34 -33.46 -3.78
N TRP A 103 -23.90 -32.73 -4.81
CA TRP A 103 -23.16 -33.34 -5.92
C TRP A 103 -21.71 -33.65 -5.51
N THR A 104 -21.28 -34.91 -5.68
CA THR A 104 -19.96 -35.40 -5.26
C THR A 104 -18.98 -35.63 -6.41
N GLY A 105 -19.41 -35.37 -7.65
CA GLY A 105 -18.64 -35.66 -8.86
C GLY A 105 -17.52 -34.67 -9.15
N SER A 106 -17.05 -34.69 -10.40
CA SER A 106 -16.03 -33.74 -10.87
C SER A 106 -16.28 -33.34 -12.32
N LEU A 107 -16.32 -32.05 -12.60
CA LEU A 107 -16.45 -31.47 -13.93
C LEU A 107 -15.04 -31.11 -14.40
N LEU A 108 -14.53 -31.85 -15.38
CA LEU A 108 -13.19 -31.69 -15.93
C LEU A 108 -13.29 -30.96 -17.25
N GLN A 109 -12.81 -29.73 -17.27
CA GLN A 109 -12.44 -29.04 -18.49
C GLN A 109 -11.14 -29.67 -19.00
N GLY A 110 -11.23 -30.42 -20.10
CA GLY A 110 -10.05 -30.92 -20.79
C GLY A 110 -9.44 -29.84 -21.67
N THR A 111 -9.26 -30.15 -22.96
CA THR A 111 -8.81 -29.20 -23.99
C THR A 111 -9.94 -28.31 -24.54
N GLY A 112 -11.18 -28.52 -24.12
CA GLY A 112 -12.34 -27.75 -24.56
C GLY A 112 -12.52 -26.45 -23.79
N THR A 113 -12.91 -25.37 -24.48
CA THR A 113 -13.34 -24.12 -23.84
C THR A 113 -14.69 -24.31 -23.16
N LEU A 114 -14.91 -23.61 -22.05
CA LEU A 114 -16.18 -23.59 -21.34
C LEU A 114 -16.71 -22.16 -21.28
N SER A 115 -17.75 -21.88 -22.05
CA SER A 115 -18.45 -20.59 -22.10
C SER A 115 -19.79 -20.70 -21.37
N ILE A 116 -20.03 -19.81 -20.42
CA ILE A 116 -21.21 -19.78 -19.58
C ILE A 116 -21.83 -18.37 -19.66
N GLY A 117 -23.10 -18.30 -20.04
CA GLY A 117 -23.83 -17.07 -20.23
C GLY A 117 -24.19 -16.34 -18.93
N VAL A 118 -25.15 -15.42 -19.04
CA VAL A 118 -25.59 -14.53 -17.95
C VAL A 118 -26.22 -15.26 -16.75
N GLY A 119 -26.62 -16.53 -16.91
CA GLY A 119 -27.05 -17.39 -15.80
C GLY A 119 -25.92 -17.75 -14.82
N GLY A 120 -24.66 -17.62 -15.26
CA GLY A 120 -23.48 -17.73 -14.42
C GLY A 120 -23.25 -19.13 -13.85
N VAL A 121 -22.47 -19.20 -12.76
CA VAL A 121 -22.15 -20.44 -12.06
C VAL A 121 -22.64 -20.39 -10.61
N LYS A 122 -23.34 -21.44 -10.18
CA LYS A 122 -23.73 -21.64 -8.77
C LYS A 122 -23.22 -23.00 -8.30
N MET A 123 -22.22 -23.02 -7.42
CA MET A 123 -21.52 -24.23 -6.99
C MET A 123 -21.63 -24.46 -5.48
N GLY A 124 -22.41 -25.46 -5.07
CA GLY A 124 -22.55 -25.85 -3.66
C GLY A 124 -21.60 -26.95 -3.21
N SER A 125 -21.07 -27.79 -4.11
CA SER A 125 -20.23 -28.95 -3.76
C SER A 125 -19.48 -29.53 -4.97
N GLY A 126 -18.84 -30.68 -4.78
CA GLY A 126 -18.11 -31.43 -5.81
C GLY A 126 -16.84 -30.73 -6.26
N LYS A 127 -16.41 -31.00 -7.50
CA LYS A 127 -15.18 -30.40 -8.07
C LYS A 127 -15.42 -29.80 -9.45
N LEU A 128 -14.89 -28.61 -9.69
CA LEU A 128 -14.68 -28.05 -11.02
C LEU A 128 -13.16 -28.00 -11.23
N ILE A 129 -12.67 -28.79 -12.18
CA ILE A 129 -11.26 -28.93 -12.49
C ILE A 129 -11.05 -28.35 -13.88
N GLY A 130 -10.41 -27.20 -13.93
CA GLY A 130 -10.02 -26.51 -15.16
C GLY A 130 -8.94 -27.25 -15.94
N GLY A 131 -8.61 -26.70 -17.10
CA GLY A 131 -7.49 -27.13 -17.92
C GLY A 131 -6.63 -25.96 -18.41
N ASN A 132 -5.95 -26.18 -19.54
CA ASN A 132 -5.21 -25.15 -20.27
C ASN A 132 -6.07 -24.43 -21.34
N ALA A 133 -7.37 -24.71 -21.40
CA ALA A 133 -8.33 -23.98 -22.23
C ALA A 133 -8.99 -22.84 -21.46
N ALA A 134 -9.39 -21.77 -22.16
CA ALA A 134 -10.05 -20.63 -21.53
C ALA A 134 -11.44 -20.98 -20.97
N VAL A 135 -11.81 -20.33 -19.87
CA VAL A 135 -13.17 -20.34 -19.31
C VAL A 135 -13.73 -18.92 -19.40
N THR A 136 -14.96 -18.77 -19.87
CA THR A 136 -15.63 -17.47 -19.97
C THR A 136 -16.98 -17.54 -19.27
N ILE A 137 -17.26 -16.59 -18.39
CA ILE A 137 -18.48 -16.56 -17.58
C ILE A 137 -19.05 -15.14 -17.63
N LEU A 138 -20.18 -14.97 -18.32
CA LEU A 138 -20.81 -13.65 -18.47
C LEU A 138 -21.64 -13.27 -17.24
N GLY A 139 -22.23 -14.26 -16.55
CA GLY A 139 -22.94 -14.05 -15.29
C GLY A 139 -22.05 -14.11 -14.06
N ASN A 140 -22.66 -14.08 -12.87
CA ASN A 140 -21.95 -14.18 -11.59
C ASN A 140 -21.37 -15.59 -11.36
N PHE A 141 -20.23 -15.68 -10.67
CA PHE A 141 -19.71 -16.94 -10.13
C PHE A 141 -19.94 -16.97 -8.62
N THR A 142 -20.74 -17.92 -8.14
CA THR A 142 -21.02 -18.11 -6.70
C THR A 142 -20.65 -19.53 -6.28
N GLN A 143 -19.74 -19.66 -5.32
CA GLN A 143 -19.35 -20.93 -4.72
C GLN A 143 -19.59 -20.90 -3.21
N THR A 144 -20.37 -21.86 -2.72
CA THR A 144 -20.67 -22.03 -1.29
C THR A 144 -20.03 -23.29 -0.67
N GLY A 145 -19.43 -24.14 -1.50
CA GLY A 145 -18.73 -25.37 -1.11
C GLY A 145 -17.96 -26.00 -2.28
N GLY A 146 -17.36 -27.18 -2.08
CA GLY A 146 -16.62 -27.89 -3.12
C GLY A 146 -15.27 -27.26 -3.51
N TYR A 147 -14.71 -27.72 -4.62
CA TYR A 147 -13.32 -27.44 -5.02
C TYR A 147 -13.24 -26.93 -6.46
N VAL A 148 -12.71 -25.73 -6.66
CA VAL A 148 -12.34 -25.17 -7.97
C VAL A 148 -10.83 -25.17 -8.07
N THR A 149 -10.25 -25.90 -9.03
CA THR A 149 -8.79 -26.01 -9.21
C THR A 149 -8.43 -26.15 -10.68
N GLY A 150 -7.14 -26.05 -11.02
CA GLY A 150 -6.63 -26.43 -12.36
C GLY A 150 -6.94 -25.44 -13.48
N LEU A 151 -7.53 -24.29 -13.18
CA LEU A 151 -7.68 -23.15 -14.10
C LEU A 151 -6.28 -22.60 -14.40
N GLN A 152 -5.64 -23.09 -15.47
CA GLN A 152 -4.24 -22.78 -15.82
C GLN A 152 -4.11 -21.72 -16.92
N ASN A 153 -5.16 -21.50 -17.69
CA ASN A 153 -5.26 -20.43 -18.68
C ASN A 153 -6.24 -19.35 -18.17
N THR A 154 -6.53 -18.34 -18.98
CA THR A 154 -7.42 -17.24 -18.63
C THR A 154 -8.84 -17.72 -18.28
N THR A 155 -9.31 -17.30 -17.09
CA THR A 155 -10.71 -17.37 -16.69
C THR A 155 -11.29 -15.96 -16.72
N THR A 156 -12.13 -15.67 -17.70
CA THR A 156 -12.78 -14.36 -17.86
C THR A 156 -14.14 -14.38 -17.19
N LEU A 157 -14.41 -13.39 -16.34
CA LEU A 157 -15.66 -13.24 -15.60
C LEU A 157 -16.19 -11.81 -15.77
N SER A 158 -17.40 -11.64 -16.31
CA SER A 158 -18.07 -10.33 -16.44
C SER A 158 -19.05 -10.02 -15.30
N GLY A 159 -19.53 -11.04 -14.57
CA GLY A 159 -20.30 -10.85 -13.34
C GLY A 159 -19.42 -10.75 -12.09
N SER A 160 -20.03 -10.70 -10.91
CA SER A 160 -19.31 -10.73 -9.62
C SER A 160 -18.78 -12.13 -9.27
N LEU A 161 -17.64 -12.20 -8.57
CA LEU A 161 -17.08 -13.41 -7.97
C LEU A 161 -17.41 -13.46 -6.49
N SER A 162 -18.02 -14.56 -6.03
CA SER A 162 -18.28 -14.81 -4.61
C SER A 162 -17.89 -16.25 -4.25
N VAL A 163 -16.86 -16.42 -3.42
CA VAL A 163 -16.52 -17.71 -2.79
C VAL A 163 -16.68 -17.55 -1.29
N THR A 164 -17.67 -18.22 -0.71
CA THR A 164 -18.01 -18.12 0.72
C THR A 164 -18.29 -19.50 1.30
N LYS A 165 -18.18 -19.69 2.61
CA LYS A 165 -18.49 -20.98 3.24
C LYS A 165 -19.98 -21.05 3.60
N GLY A 166 -20.74 -21.85 2.85
CA GLY A 166 -22.19 -22.06 3.08
C GLY A 166 -22.55 -23.38 3.79
N GLY A 167 -21.58 -24.24 4.11
CA GLY A 167 -21.81 -25.53 4.77
C GLY A 167 -20.58 -26.00 5.55
N THR A 168 -20.54 -27.28 5.95
CA THR A 168 -19.44 -27.83 6.77
C THR A 168 -18.09 -27.82 6.04
N VAL A 169 -18.11 -28.18 4.75
CA VAL A 169 -16.92 -28.24 3.88
C VAL A 169 -16.38 -26.83 3.64
N VAL A 170 -15.07 -26.66 3.81
CA VAL A 170 -14.36 -25.43 3.40
C VAL A 170 -14.25 -25.42 1.88
N PRO A 171 -14.81 -24.41 1.17
CA PRO A 171 -14.61 -24.28 -0.26
C PRO A 171 -13.15 -23.99 -0.57
N GLN A 172 -12.68 -24.49 -1.70
CA GLN A 172 -11.38 -24.14 -2.26
C GLN A 172 -11.55 -23.52 -3.64
N PHE A 173 -10.82 -22.44 -3.92
CA PHE A 173 -10.74 -21.81 -5.22
C PHE A 173 -9.27 -21.55 -5.59
N SER A 174 -8.81 -22.12 -6.70
CA SER A 174 -7.44 -21.97 -7.18
C SER A 174 -7.43 -21.68 -8.67
N SER A 175 -7.00 -20.46 -9.01
CA SER A 175 -6.61 -20.05 -10.36
C SER A 175 -5.10 -19.93 -10.43
N THR A 176 -4.47 -20.82 -11.21
CA THR A 176 -3.02 -20.79 -11.48
C THR A 176 -2.68 -20.12 -12.81
N GLY A 177 -3.69 -19.83 -13.64
CA GLY A 177 -3.62 -18.87 -14.73
C GLY A 177 -4.18 -17.51 -14.29
N THR A 178 -4.48 -16.66 -15.28
CA THR A 178 -5.04 -15.33 -15.06
C THR A 178 -6.54 -15.37 -14.80
N LEU A 179 -6.99 -14.77 -13.70
CA LEU A 179 -8.39 -14.39 -13.51
C LEU A 179 -8.58 -13.00 -14.11
N THR A 180 -9.47 -12.85 -15.09
CA THR A 180 -9.78 -11.55 -15.71
C THR A 180 -11.19 -11.12 -15.32
N LEU A 181 -11.31 -9.99 -14.63
CA LEU A 181 -12.57 -9.33 -14.33
C LEU A 181 -12.87 -8.35 -15.47
N ASN A 182 -13.86 -8.70 -16.30
CA ASN A 182 -14.16 -8.07 -17.58
C ASN A 182 -15.65 -7.73 -17.68
N GLY A 183 -16.15 -7.01 -16.66
CA GLY A 183 -17.49 -6.46 -16.62
C GLY A 183 -17.65 -5.21 -17.48
N ASN A 184 -18.85 -4.63 -17.37
CA ASN A 184 -19.24 -3.31 -17.85
C ASN A 184 -20.13 -2.57 -16.82
N ILE A 185 -20.05 -3.02 -15.58
CA ILE A 185 -20.74 -2.57 -14.37
C ILE A 185 -19.85 -2.92 -13.17
N ASP A 186 -20.14 -2.40 -11.97
CA ASP A 186 -19.44 -2.79 -10.74
C ASP A 186 -19.38 -4.32 -10.55
N GLN A 187 -18.17 -4.83 -10.28
CA GLN A 187 -17.92 -6.25 -10.02
C GLN A 187 -17.45 -6.44 -8.58
N ASN A 188 -18.22 -7.17 -7.77
CA ASN A 188 -17.77 -7.58 -6.45
C ASN A 188 -16.78 -8.75 -6.57
N PHE A 189 -15.60 -8.63 -5.97
CA PHE A 189 -14.65 -9.73 -5.78
C PHE A 189 -14.64 -10.13 -4.30
N THR A 190 -15.55 -11.03 -3.94
CA THR A 190 -15.77 -11.49 -2.57
C THR A 190 -15.15 -12.86 -2.32
N ILE A 191 -14.25 -12.95 -1.33
CA ILE A 191 -13.75 -14.21 -0.77
C ILE A 191 -13.92 -14.19 0.75
N GLY A 192 -14.87 -14.99 1.24
CA GLY A 192 -15.25 -15.03 2.65
C GLY A 192 -14.19 -15.66 3.57
N ALA A 193 -14.44 -15.57 4.88
CA ALA A 193 -13.64 -16.28 5.87
C ALA A 193 -13.77 -17.80 5.73
N ASN A 194 -12.73 -18.54 6.12
CA ASN A 194 -12.67 -20.00 6.04
C ASN A 194 -12.80 -20.55 4.60
N VAL A 195 -12.16 -19.89 3.63
CA VAL A 195 -12.00 -20.30 2.24
C VAL A 195 -10.51 -20.57 1.97
N THR A 196 -10.15 -21.67 1.29
CA THR A 196 -8.79 -21.81 0.75
C THR A 196 -8.74 -21.14 -0.63
N LYS A 197 -7.87 -20.14 -0.81
CA LYS A 197 -7.78 -19.33 -2.02
C LYS A 197 -6.35 -19.33 -2.58
N VAL A 198 -6.22 -19.42 -3.89
CA VAL A 198 -4.95 -19.19 -4.63
C VAL A 198 -5.29 -18.45 -5.92
N PHE A 199 -4.61 -17.34 -6.15
CA PHE A 199 -4.67 -16.58 -7.39
C PHE A 199 -3.23 -16.32 -7.84
N GLN A 200 -2.88 -16.69 -9.07
CA GLN A 200 -1.60 -16.32 -9.65
C GLN A 200 -1.67 -14.88 -10.16
N ASN A 201 -2.35 -14.66 -11.27
CA ASN A 201 -2.50 -13.32 -11.87
C ASN A 201 -3.95 -12.85 -11.79
N LEU A 202 -4.12 -11.55 -11.59
CA LEU A 202 -5.42 -10.87 -11.65
C LEU A 202 -5.33 -9.75 -12.69
N THR A 203 -6.25 -9.75 -13.64
CA THR A 203 -6.41 -8.66 -14.61
C THR A 203 -7.76 -8.00 -14.43
N LEU A 204 -7.78 -6.68 -14.27
CA LEU A 204 -8.98 -5.86 -14.36
C LEU A 204 -9.06 -5.26 -15.76
N ASN A 205 -10.18 -5.52 -16.42
CA ASN A 205 -10.58 -4.92 -17.69
C ASN A 205 -12.08 -4.60 -17.61
N ASN A 206 -12.51 -4.04 -16.49
CA ASN A 206 -13.91 -3.69 -16.24
C ASN A 206 -14.20 -2.36 -16.96
N ALA A 207 -14.67 -2.48 -18.20
CA ALA A 207 -14.92 -1.36 -19.10
C ALA A 207 -16.34 -0.82 -18.89
N GLY A 208 -16.57 -0.20 -17.73
CA GLY A 208 -17.83 0.42 -17.38
C GLY A 208 -18.00 1.84 -17.91
N GLY A 209 -19.19 2.41 -17.67
CA GLY A 209 -19.70 3.59 -18.37
C GLY A 209 -19.86 4.84 -17.51
N THR A 210 -19.14 5.91 -17.85
CA THR A 210 -19.30 7.30 -17.37
C THR A 210 -19.08 7.59 -15.89
N THR A 211 -19.20 6.60 -15.00
CA THR A 211 -18.65 6.61 -13.63
C THR A 211 -17.35 5.80 -13.59
N ASN A 212 -16.62 5.87 -12.48
CA ASN A 212 -15.57 4.89 -12.22
C ASN A 212 -16.28 3.59 -11.80
N ASP A 213 -16.32 2.59 -12.68
CA ASP A 213 -16.93 1.30 -12.34
C ASP A 213 -15.95 0.46 -11.52
N ASP A 214 -16.41 0.06 -10.34
CA ASP A 214 -15.57 -0.43 -9.27
C ASP A 214 -15.47 -1.95 -9.28
N VAL A 215 -14.24 -2.45 -9.20
CA VAL A 215 -13.94 -3.80 -8.74
C VAL A 215 -13.77 -3.75 -7.24
N HIS A 216 -14.91 -3.81 -6.56
CA HIS A 216 -14.99 -3.75 -5.10
C HIS A 216 -14.49 -5.06 -4.48
N VAL A 217 -13.33 -5.01 -3.82
CA VAL A 217 -12.71 -6.19 -3.21
C VAL A 217 -13.26 -6.41 -1.80
N ASN A 218 -13.66 -7.63 -1.48
CA ASN A 218 -14.01 -8.04 -0.11
C ASN A 218 -13.39 -9.42 0.17
N VAL A 219 -12.09 -9.41 0.51
CA VAL A 219 -11.29 -10.62 0.56
C VAL A 219 -10.74 -10.82 1.98
N ASN A 220 -11.32 -11.78 2.71
CA ASN A 220 -10.93 -12.07 4.08
C ASN A 220 -9.44 -12.45 4.16
N GLY A 221 -8.69 -11.71 4.98
CA GLY A 221 -7.23 -11.85 5.10
C GLY A 221 -6.42 -11.12 4.01
N GLY A 222 -7.04 -10.29 3.17
CA GLY A 222 -6.38 -9.51 2.11
C GLY A 222 -6.24 -10.26 0.78
N LEU A 223 -6.12 -9.50 -0.31
CA LEU A 223 -5.88 -9.98 -1.66
C LEU A 223 -4.40 -10.34 -1.82
N ALA A 224 -4.12 -11.62 -2.12
CA ALA A 224 -2.76 -12.12 -2.29
C ALA A 224 -2.65 -12.80 -3.66
N LEU A 225 -1.65 -12.38 -4.44
CA LEU A 225 -1.35 -12.85 -5.80
C LEU A 225 0.08 -13.40 -5.84
N SER A 226 0.26 -14.63 -6.33
CA SER A 226 1.59 -15.23 -6.52
C SER A 226 2.23 -14.87 -7.88
N GLY A 227 1.64 -13.89 -8.56
CA GLY A 227 1.98 -13.41 -9.89
C GLY A 227 1.60 -11.94 -10.00
N ALA A 228 1.19 -11.49 -11.18
CA ALA A 228 0.97 -10.07 -11.44
C ALA A 228 -0.46 -9.57 -11.15
N LEU A 229 -0.56 -8.28 -10.79
CA LEU A 229 -1.78 -7.49 -10.87
C LEU A 229 -1.68 -6.57 -12.10
N THR A 230 -2.68 -6.60 -12.97
CA THR A 230 -2.76 -5.69 -14.12
C THR A 230 -4.12 -5.03 -14.17
N ILE A 231 -4.16 -3.71 -14.14
CA ILE A 231 -5.37 -2.90 -14.31
C ILE A 231 -5.29 -2.25 -15.68
N THR A 232 -6.01 -2.80 -16.64
CA THR A 232 -6.12 -2.25 -17.99
C THR A 232 -7.24 -1.21 -18.05
N LEU A 233 -8.38 -1.53 -17.44
CA LEU A 233 -9.56 -0.68 -17.30
C LEU A 233 -10.32 -1.07 -16.02
N GLY A 234 -10.97 -0.09 -15.39
CA GLY A 234 -11.76 -0.26 -14.17
C GLY A 234 -11.00 0.14 -12.90
N ASN A 235 -11.74 0.52 -11.86
CA ASN A 235 -11.17 0.96 -10.60
C ASN A 235 -10.98 -0.20 -9.62
N LEU A 236 -9.75 -0.45 -9.14
CA LEU A 236 -9.52 -1.38 -8.04
C LEU A 236 -9.74 -0.67 -6.69
N ASP A 237 -10.93 -0.86 -6.11
CA ASP A 237 -11.25 -0.41 -4.75
C ASP A 237 -10.78 -1.44 -3.71
N LEU A 238 -9.76 -1.06 -2.94
CA LEU A 238 -9.33 -1.77 -1.74
C LEU A 238 -9.77 -1.06 -0.45
N GLU A 239 -10.07 0.26 -0.51
CA GLU A 239 -10.34 1.14 0.62
C GLU A 239 -11.67 0.80 1.32
N THR A 240 -12.76 0.55 0.58
CA THR A 240 -14.09 0.39 1.18
C THR A 240 -14.21 -0.79 2.16
N ASN A 241 -13.34 -1.81 2.05
CA ASN A 241 -13.21 -2.90 3.05
C ASN A 241 -11.82 -2.98 3.70
N ALA A 242 -10.95 -1.97 3.56
CA ALA A 242 -9.58 -1.95 4.06
C ALA A 242 -8.77 -3.23 3.71
N ASN A 243 -8.82 -3.65 2.43
CA ASN A 243 -8.13 -4.85 1.98
C ASN A 243 -6.63 -4.59 1.87
N ARG A 244 -5.85 -5.39 2.59
CA ARG A 244 -4.41 -5.52 2.31
C ARG A 244 -4.19 -6.19 0.97
N LEU A 245 -3.18 -5.73 0.22
CA LEU A 245 -2.74 -6.31 -1.05
C LEU A 245 -1.32 -6.89 -0.91
N ASN A 246 -1.06 -8.06 -1.48
CA ASN A 246 0.29 -8.64 -1.58
C ASN A 246 0.48 -9.24 -2.97
N VAL A 247 1.44 -8.72 -3.74
CA VAL A 247 1.70 -9.15 -5.12
C VAL A 247 3.15 -9.63 -5.23
N GLU A 248 3.34 -10.91 -5.52
CA GLU A 248 4.69 -11.48 -5.69
C GLU A 248 5.30 -11.13 -7.06
N GLY A 249 4.47 -10.87 -8.06
CA GLY A 249 4.87 -10.31 -9.35
C GLY A 249 4.73 -8.79 -9.42
N ASN A 250 4.51 -8.27 -10.63
CA ASN A 250 4.39 -6.84 -10.89
C ASN A 250 2.99 -6.30 -10.57
N VAL A 251 2.90 -5.02 -10.25
CA VAL A 251 1.66 -4.22 -10.33
C VAL A 251 1.76 -3.28 -11.53
N THR A 252 0.74 -3.28 -12.39
CA THR A 252 0.70 -2.41 -13.57
C THR A 252 -0.67 -1.77 -13.72
N LEU A 253 -0.72 -0.44 -13.75
CA LEU A 253 -1.88 0.33 -14.20
C LEU A 253 -1.56 0.82 -15.62
N ALA A 254 -2.36 0.40 -16.60
CA ALA A 254 -2.15 0.77 -18.00
C ALA A 254 -2.37 2.28 -18.23
N ASN A 255 -1.81 2.83 -19.31
CA ASN A 255 -2.00 4.24 -19.68
C ASN A 255 -3.44 4.49 -20.18
N ALA A 256 -4.38 4.61 -19.25
CA ALA A 256 -5.80 4.88 -19.48
C ALA A 256 -6.44 5.55 -18.25
N ALA A 257 -7.29 6.55 -18.48
CA ALA A 257 -8.01 7.30 -17.42
C ALA A 257 -8.89 6.42 -16.51
N GLN A 258 -9.34 5.26 -17.00
CA GLN A 258 -10.12 4.29 -16.22
C GLN A 258 -9.25 3.25 -15.50
N ALA A 259 -7.93 3.22 -15.70
CA ALA A 259 -7.05 2.30 -14.98
C ALA A 259 -6.67 2.93 -13.63
N THR A 260 -7.48 2.69 -12.60
CA THR A 260 -7.29 3.32 -11.29
C THR A 260 -7.18 2.30 -10.16
N MET A 261 -6.49 2.68 -9.09
CA MET A 261 -6.39 1.90 -7.86
C MET A 261 -6.50 2.82 -6.65
N VAL A 262 -7.34 2.46 -5.69
CA VAL A 262 -7.56 3.22 -4.45
C VAL A 262 -7.30 2.31 -3.23
N THR A 263 -6.46 2.78 -2.29
CA THR A 263 -6.14 2.03 -1.07
C THR A 263 -5.82 2.93 0.13
N ASP A 264 -6.41 2.60 1.27
CA ASP A 264 -6.08 3.13 2.60
C ASP A 264 -5.15 2.20 3.40
N SER A 265 -4.82 1.04 2.82
CA SER A 265 -4.37 -0.15 3.52
C SER A 265 -2.95 -0.58 3.14
N ASN A 266 -2.32 -1.37 4.01
CA ASN A 266 -0.96 -1.86 3.77
C ASN A 266 -0.90 -2.78 2.57
N TRP A 267 -0.01 -2.47 1.63
CA TRP A 267 0.23 -3.26 0.43
C TRP A 267 1.73 -3.55 0.22
N ALA A 268 2.03 -4.70 -0.37
CA ALA A 268 3.40 -5.13 -0.66
C ALA A 268 3.53 -5.66 -2.08
N VAL A 269 4.64 -5.34 -2.73
CA VAL A 269 4.96 -5.76 -4.10
C VAL A 269 6.42 -6.21 -4.15
N ALA A 270 6.64 -7.42 -4.67
CA ALA A 270 7.97 -8.00 -4.83
C ALA A 270 8.51 -7.92 -6.28
N GLY A 271 7.64 -7.77 -7.28
CA GLY A 271 8.01 -7.35 -8.64
C GLY A 271 8.01 -5.83 -8.82
N GLY A 272 7.99 -5.35 -10.05
CA GLY A 272 7.95 -3.90 -10.34
C GLY A 272 6.57 -3.27 -10.13
N ILE A 273 6.55 -1.94 -10.03
CA ILE A 273 5.33 -1.12 -10.11
C ILE A 273 5.47 -0.18 -11.30
N SER A 274 4.41 -0.06 -12.11
CA SER A 274 4.31 0.91 -13.19
C SER A 274 2.89 1.46 -13.27
N VAL A 275 2.78 2.78 -13.29
CA VAL A 275 1.54 3.55 -13.48
C VAL A 275 1.72 4.35 -14.76
N GLY A 276 0.85 4.15 -15.76
CA GLY A 276 0.91 4.91 -17.01
C GLY A 276 0.33 6.32 -16.88
N ASP A 277 0.75 7.23 -17.76
CA ASP A 277 0.54 8.69 -17.68
C ASP A 277 -0.92 9.16 -17.45
N ALA A 278 -1.91 8.40 -17.96
CA ALA A 278 -3.32 8.72 -17.78
C ALA A 278 -3.99 7.98 -16.60
N ALA A 279 -3.31 7.03 -15.95
CA ALA A 279 -3.84 6.25 -14.83
C ALA A 279 -3.94 7.08 -13.54
N THR A 280 -4.51 6.51 -12.48
CA THR A 280 -4.54 7.16 -11.16
C THR A 280 -4.31 6.15 -10.04
N LEU A 281 -3.29 6.40 -9.22
CA LEU A 281 -2.99 5.64 -8.02
C LEU A 281 -3.25 6.52 -6.78
N THR A 282 -4.32 6.22 -6.05
CA THR A 282 -4.68 6.95 -4.83
C THR A 282 -4.32 6.11 -3.60
N VAL A 283 -3.33 6.58 -2.84
CA VAL A 283 -2.91 5.95 -1.56
C VAL A 283 -3.24 6.90 -0.42
N SER A 284 -4.46 6.80 0.11
CA SER A 284 -4.97 7.64 1.21
C SER A 284 -4.39 7.25 2.58
N GLY A 285 -3.86 6.03 2.70
CA GLY A 285 -3.41 5.45 3.96
C GLY A 285 -2.42 4.29 3.80
N GLY A 286 -2.12 3.63 4.93
CA GLY A 286 -1.32 2.40 4.95
C GLY A 286 0.16 2.58 4.60
N THR A 287 0.82 1.50 4.19
CA THR A 287 2.22 1.48 3.81
C THR A 287 2.40 0.62 2.56
N LEU A 288 2.98 1.19 1.50
CA LEU A 288 3.57 0.42 0.41
C LEU A 288 4.89 -0.17 0.90
N THR A 289 5.09 -1.48 0.72
CA THR A 289 6.38 -2.13 0.95
C THR A 289 6.92 -2.72 -0.36
N LEU A 290 8.07 -2.24 -0.81
CA LEU A 290 8.84 -2.87 -1.89
C LEU A 290 9.74 -3.94 -1.26
N ASN A 291 9.46 -5.22 -1.54
CA ASN A 291 10.06 -6.37 -0.85
C ASN A 291 10.61 -7.45 -1.80
N GLY A 292 11.07 -7.03 -2.98
CA GLY A 292 11.70 -7.90 -3.97
C GLY A 292 12.96 -8.59 -3.46
N ALA A 293 13.35 -9.64 -4.18
CA ALA A 293 14.65 -10.33 -4.03
C ALA A 293 15.55 -10.11 -5.26
N ALA A 294 15.12 -9.21 -6.15
CA ALA A 294 15.82 -8.72 -7.32
C ALA A 294 15.47 -7.24 -7.47
N ASP A 295 16.25 -6.53 -8.27
CA ASP A 295 16.11 -5.11 -8.57
C ASP A 295 14.66 -4.79 -9.04
N GLN A 296 13.97 -3.88 -8.37
CA GLN A 296 12.58 -3.52 -8.66
C GLN A 296 12.51 -2.18 -9.42
N ALA A 297 11.93 -2.20 -10.61
CA ALA A 297 11.48 -0.97 -11.27
C ALA A 297 10.28 -0.39 -10.51
N PHE A 298 10.34 0.89 -10.15
CA PHE A 298 9.32 1.58 -9.38
C PHE A 298 8.93 2.90 -10.05
N ASP A 299 7.77 2.91 -10.69
CA ASP A 299 7.18 4.08 -11.32
C ASP A 299 5.73 4.24 -10.85
N VAL A 300 5.45 5.43 -10.31
CA VAL A 300 4.12 5.84 -9.86
C VAL A 300 3.68 7.15 -10.51
N ASP A 301 4.33 7.58 -11.60
CA ASP A 301 3.99 8.79 -12.37
C ASP A 301 3.68 10.04 -11.51
N GLY A 302 4.56 10.31 -10.52
CA GLY A 302 4.40 11.46 -9.62
C GLY A 302 3.21 11.40 -8.64
N GLN A 303 2.42 10.33 -8.65
CA GLN A 303 1.30 10.12 -7.72
C GLN A 303 1.81 10.04 -6.27
N SER A 304 1.04 10.57 -5.33
CA SER A 304 1.46 10.60 -3.93
C SER A 304 1.15 9.30 -3.20
N LEU A 305 2.15 8.75 -2.53
CA LEU A 305 1.98 7.70 -1.54
C LEU A 305 1.59 8.28 -0.17
N TYR A 306 1.07 7.43 0.72
CA TYR A 306 1.04 7.70 2.15
C TYR A 306 2.40 7.37 2.78
N ASN A 307 2.64 6.13 3.26
CA ASN A 307 3.97 5.68 3.69
C ASN A 307 4.62 4.76 2.65
N LEU A 308 5.95 4.83 2.54
CA LEU A 308 6.78 3.94 1.72
C LEU A 308 7.82 3.22 2.61
N THR A 309 7.93 1.90 2.46
CA THR A 309 9.00 1.10 3.03
C THR A 309 9.78 0.39 1.92
N ILE A 310 11.09 0.64 1.86
CA ILE A 310 12.03 -0.10 1.03
C ILE A 310 12.63 -1.22 1.88
N ASN A 311 12.30 -2.46 1.53
CA ASN A 311 12.79 -3.68 2.15
C ASN A 311 13.17 -4.70 1.06
N ASN A 312 13.77 -4.23 -0.03
CA ASN A 312 14.26 -5.09 -1.09
C ASN A 312 15.55 -5.78 -0.61
N ALA A 313 15.66 -7.09 -0.81
CA ALA A 313 16.84 -7.86 -0.40
C ALA A 313 18.03 -7.76 -1.38
N GLY A 314 17.75 -7.29 -2.60
CA GLY A 314 18.71 -6.88 -3.62
C GLY A 314 19.24 -8.00 -4.51
N GLY A 315 19.56 -7.62 -5.75
CA GLY A 315 20.58 -8.28 -6.55
C GLY A 315 21.99 -7.94 -6.04
N THR A 316 23.02 -8.24 -6.83
CA THR A 316 24.42 -7.89 -6.47
C THR A 316 24.86 -6.53 -7.05
N THR A 317 23.91 -5.68 -7.41
CA THR A 317 24.09 -4.44 -8.20
C THR A 317 23.77 -3.19 -7.37
N SER A 318 24.10 -2.00 -7.89
CA SER A 318 24.02 -0.74 -7.13
C SER A 318 22.63 -0.09 -7.12
N ASP A 319 21.62 -0.74 -7.70
CA ASP A 319 20.27 -0.19 -7.96
C ASP A 319 19.17 -1.23 -7.61
N ASP A 320 18.85 -1.39 -6.31
CA ASP A 320 17.85 -2.36 -5.82
C ASP A 320 16.43 -1.86 -6.09
N ILE A 321 16.23 -0.53 -6.11
CA ILE A 321 14.99 0.14 -6.52
C ILE A 321 15.33 1.19 -7.59
N THR A 322 15.02 0.89 -8.86
CA THR A 322 15.15 1.86 -9.95
C THR A 322 13.88 2.71 -10.01
N VAL A 323 13.94 3.96 -9.56
CA VAL A 323 12.80 4.88 -9.66
C VAL A 323 12.74 5.50 -11.07
N ALA A 324 11.56 5.50 -11.69
CA ALA A 324 11.29 6.18 -12.96
C ALA A 324 10.02 7.05 -12.85
N GLY A 325 9.74 7.83 -13.90
CA GLY A 325 8.56 8.70 -13.97
C GLY A 325 8.73 10.03 -13.26
N GLY A 326 7.66 10.51 -12.60
CA GLY A 326 7.62 11.80 -11.91
C GLY A 326 8.34 11.85 -10.56
N MET A 327 8.16 12.97 -9.85
CA MET A 327 8.69 13.20 -8.49
C MET A 327 8.23 12.12 -7.51
N LEU A 328 9.14 11.60 -6.67
CA LEU A 328 8.74 10.70 -5.57
C LEU A 328 8.06 11.49 -4.46
N ARG A 329 6.79 11.22 -4.19
CA ARG A 329 5.97 11.93 -3.19
C ARG A 329 5.43 10.98 -2.11
N CYS A 330 5.67 11.31 -0.85
CA CYS A 330 5.07 10.63 0.31
C CYS A 330 4.49 11.68 1.29
N SER A 331 3.20 11.60 1.59
CA SER A 331 2.56 12.42 2.63
C SER A 331 2.80 11.88 4.06
N GLY A 332 3.23 10.62 4.15
CA GLY A 332 3.70 9.95 5.36
C GLY A 332 5.21 9.72 5.33
N ALA A 333 5.67 8.70 6.06
CA ALA A 333 7.08 8.40 6.24
C ALA A 333 7.69 7.57 5.10
N LEU A 334 8.98 7.80 4.85
CA LEU A 334 9.87 6.93 4.07
C LEU A 334 10.78 6.15 5.03
N VAL A 335 10.74 4.83 4.96
CA VAL A 335 11.63 3.95 5.74
C VAL A 335 12.41 3.05 4.79
N ILE A 336 13.73 3.00 4.95
CA ILE A 336 14.60 2.08 4.20
C ILE A 336 15.19 1.10 5.21
N THR A 337 14.68 -0.12 5.22
CA THR A 337 15.19 -1.20 6.08
C THR A 337 16.20 -2.08 5.38
N LEU A 338 16.05 -2.25 4.06
CA LEU A 338 16.92 -3.05 3.21
C LEU A 338 16.76 -2.61 1.76
N GLY A 339 17.87 -2.54 1.03
CA GLY A 339 17.90 -2.12 -0.37
C GLY A 339 18.25 -0.63 -0.51
N ASN A 340 18.90 -0.30 -1.63
CA ASN A 340 19.14 1.08 -2.02
C ASN A 340 17.91 1.74 -2.66
N LEU A 341 17.79 3.04 -2.45
CA LEU A 341 16.87 3.91 -3.17
C LEU A 341 17.71 5.04 -3.79
N ASP A 342 17.81 5.06 -5.12
CA ASP A 342 18.49 6.12 -5.86
C ASP A 342 17.47 6.96 -6.65
N THR A 343 17.34 8.23 -6.28
CA THR A 343 16.63 9.26 -7.07
C THR A 343 17.59 10.25 -7.71
N ALA A 344 18.89 10.22 -7.37
CA ALA A 344 19.93 11.06 -7.96
C ALA A 344 20.26 10.66 -9.41
N SER A 345 20.42 9.36 -9.69
CA SER A 345 20.86 8.88 -11.02
C SER A 345 19.90 9.26 -12.15
N ASN A 346 18.59 9.26 -11.88
CA ASN A 346 17.56 9.70 -12.83
C ASN A 346 17.16 11.18 -12.65
N SER A 347 17.88 11.95 -11.83
CA SER A 347 17.60 13.37 -11.51
C SER A 347 16.16 13.62 -11.04
N LEU A 348 15.60 12.68 -10.28
CA LEU A 348 14.24 12.74 -9.77
C LEU A 348 14.20 13.50 -8.45
N ASP A 349 13.33 14.50 -8.38
CA ASP A 349 13.03 15.21 -7.15
C ASP A 349 12.27 14.29 -6.16
N MET A 350 12.48 14.53 -4.87
CA MET A 350 11.81 13.83 -3.78
C MET A 350 11.08 14.83 -2.86
N ASN A 351 9.85 14.50 -2.44
CA ASN A 351 9.12 15.24 -1.41
C ASN A 351 8.52 14.28 -0.37
N ILE A 352 9.00 14.37 0.87
CA ILE A 352 8.53 13.52 1.98
C ILE A 352 8.03 14.43 3.12
N ASP A 353 6.71 14.45 3.32
CA ASP A 353 6.09 15.26 4.37
C ASP A 353 6.28 14.62 5.76
N GLY A 354 6.42 13.29 5.82
CA GLY A 354 6.76 12.54 7.03
C GLY A 354 8.27 12.38 7.28
N ASN A 355 8.61 11.48 8.20
CA ASN A 355 10.02 11.20 8.55
C ASN A 355 10.71 10.36 7.47
N VAL A 356 12.00 10.61 7.25
CA VAL A 356 12.92 9.71 6.51
C VAL A 356 13.77 8.94 7.51
N THR A 357 13.79 7.62 7.43
CA THR A 357 14.58 6.76 8.32
C THR A 357 15.28 5.64 7.54
N LEU A 358 16.62 5.62 7.60
CA LEU A 358 17.43 4.49 7.14
C LEU A 358 17.79 3.62 8.34
N ALA A 359 17.57 2.31 8.27
CA ALA A 359 17.82 1.38 9.38
C ALA A 359 19.31 1.11 9.64
N ASP A 360 19.67 0.48 10.77
CA ASP A 360 21.06 0.10 11.07
C ASP A 360 21.50 -1.15 10.24
N ALA A 361 21.55 -1.00 8.91
CA ALA A 361 21.93 -2.03 7.95
C ALA A 361 22.74 -1.44 6.80
N ALA A 362 23.80 -2.14 6.38
CA ALA A 362 24.73 -1.67 5.32
C ALA A 362 24.08 -1.51 3.94
N GLN A 363 23.01 -2.27 3.67
CA GLN A 363 22.23 -2.18 2.44
C GLN A 363 21.08 -1.16 2.53
N ALA A 364 20.80 -0.56 3.69
CA ALA A 364 19.83 0.52 3.77
C ALA A 364 20.50 1.81 3.31
N THR A 365 20.34 2.16 2.03
CA THR A 365 21.06 3.31 1.45
C THR A 365 20.13 4.24 0.69
N LEU A 366 20.46 5.53 0.68
CA LEU A 366 19.67 6.57 0.04
C LEU A 366 20.58 7.52 -0.74
N ALA A 367 20.40 7.60 -2.06
CA ALA A 367 21.01 8.58 -2.93
C ALA A 367 19.93 9.53 -3.47
N ILE A 368 20.12 10.85 -3.33
CA ILE A 368 19.12 11.86 -3.73
C ILE A 368 19.69 12.95 -4.65
N GLY A 369 18.82 13.43 -5.54
CA GLY A 369 18.96 14.71 -6.26
C GLY A 369 18.49 15.87 -5.38
N ASN A 370 17.48 16.62 -5.84
CA ASN A 370 16.78 17.54 -4.93
C ASN A 370 15.82 16.76 -4.03
N ALA A 371 15.73 17.16 -2.76
CA ALA A 371 14.76 16.61 -1.83
C ALA A 371 14.18 17.70 -0.93
N THR A 372 12.88 17.65 -0.70
CA THR A 372 12.18 18.45 0.30
C THR A 372 11.65 17.53 1.39
N LEU A 373 12.05 17.76 2.64
CA LEU A 373 11.66 16.95 3.79
C LEU A 373 10.98 17.83 4.85
N ALA A 374 9.73 17.51 5.18
CA ALA A 374 9.00 18.21 6.25
C ALA A 374 9.16 17.51 7.62
N GLY A 375 9.37 16.19 7.63
CA GLY A 375 9.67 15.42 8.85
C GLY A 375 11.15 15.38 9.24
N ASN A 376 11.49 14.45 10.15
CA ASN A 376 12.86 14.26 10.64
C ASN A 376 13.68 13.38 9.68
N LEU A 377 15.01 13.57 9.67
CA LEU A 377 15.96 12.71 8.96
C LEU A 377 16.79 11.89 9.95
N THR A 378 16.72 10.55 9.83
CA THR A 378 17.47 9.61 10.66
C THR A 378 18.29 8.66 9.79
N VAL A 379 19.61 8.82 9.82
CA VAL A 379 20.58 7.92 9.18
C VAL A 379 21.27 7.13 10.28
N ASN A 380 21.00 5.83 10.38
CA ASN A 380 21.62 4.97 11.39
C ASN A 380 23.08 4.60 11.00
N ARG A 381 23.83 4.11 11.99
CA ARG A 381 25.29 3.95 11.92
C ARG A 381 25.81 3.09 10.76
N LEU A 382 25.09 2.03 10.37
CA LEU A 382 25.47 1.17 9.24
C LEU A 382 24.88 1.61 7.89
N SER A 383 23.82 2.42 7.87
CA SER A 383 23.25 2.93 6.62
C SER A 383 24.13 4.00 5.96
N SER A 384 23.94 4.23 4.66
CA SER A 384 24.58 5.34 3.95
C SER A 384 23.56 6.30 3.32
N PHE A 385 23.86 7.59 3.39
CA PHE A 385 23.10 8.65 2.75
C PHE A 385 24.07 9.49 1.93
N SER A 386 23.72 9.78 0.67
CA SER A 386 24.54 10.60 -0.22
C SER A 386 23.69 11.56 -1.07
N GLN A 387 24.25 12.73 -1.29
CA GLN A 387 23.73 13.72 -2.24
C GLN A 387 24.94 14.44 -2.85
N SER A 388 25.24 14.14 -4.12
CA SER A 388 26.37 14.71 -4.86
C SER A 388 26.01 15.98 -5.65
N ALA A 389 24.71 16.23 -5.86
CA ALA A 389 24.15 17.38 -6.55
C ALA A 389 22.77 17.74 -5.96
N GLY A 390 22.16 18.84 -6.42
CA GLY A 390 20.82 19.26 -5.97
C GLY A 390 20.78 19.89 -4.57
N THR A 391 19.57 20.09 -4.03
CA THR A 391 19.37 20.73 -2.72
C THR A 391 18.55 19.85 -1.79
N LEU A 392 19.05 19.64 -0.56
CA LEU A 392 18.24 19.18 0.56
C LEU A 392 17.57 20.38 1.23
N THR A 393 16.25 20.47 1.09
CA THR A 393 15.40 21.49 1.72
C THR A 393 14.67 20.87 2.90
N LEU A 394 14.78 21.52 4.05
CA LEU A 394 14.06 21.18 5.26
C LEU A 394 12.94 22.22 5.45
N ASP A 395 11.72 21.92 5.02
CA ASP A 395 10.62 22.89 4.92
C ASP A 395 9.59 22.81 6.07
N GLY A 396 9.63 21.74 6.87
CA GLY A 396 8.72 21.52 7.99
C GLY A 396 8.88 22.49 9.17
N GLY A 397 8.25 22.17 10.29
CA GLY A 397 8.35 22.96 11.52
C GLY A 397 9.68 22.77 12.26
N SER A 398 9.60 22.38 13.53
CA SER A 398 10.76 21.87 14.26
C SER A 398 11.12 20.47 13.74
N GLN A 399 12.39 20.26 13.39
CA GLN A 399 12.89 19.04 12.76
C GLN A 399 14.15 18.55 13.47
N THR A 400 14.42 17.25 13.33
CA THR A 400 15.59 16.57 13.89
C THR A 400 16.40 15.93 12.77
N MET A 401 17.72 16.13 12.80
CA MET A 401 18.68 15.37 12.00
C MET A 401 19.54 14.50 12.92
N SER A 402 19.74 13.25 12.55
CA SER A 402 20.65 12.32 13.23
C SER A 402 21.35 11.41 12.23
N GLY A 403 22.57 11.01 12.57
CA GLY A 403 23.48 10.25 11.69
C GLY A 403 24.71 11.05 11.24
N SER A 404 25.54 10.42 10.41
CA SER A 404 26.70 11.03 9.75
C SER A 404 26.49 10.92 8.25
N PHE A 405 26.46 12.03 7.51
CA PHE A 405 26.13 12.03 6.09
C PHE A 405 26.59 13.29 5.35
N LEU A 406 26.64 13.19 4.02
CA LEU A 406 27.06 14.25 3.11
C LEU A 406 25.87 14.77 2.30
N VAL A 407 25.76 16.09 2.22
CA VAL A 407 24.80 16.83 1.38
C VAL A 407 25.52 17.78 0.43
N TYR A 408 24.90 18.05 -0.72
CA TYR A 408 25.44 19.04 -1.67
C TYR A 408 25.10 20.45 -1.18
N LYS A 409 23.81 20.80 -1.18
CA LYS A 409 23.30 22.05 -0.60
C LYS A 409 22.30 21.75 0.51
N LEU A 410 22.32 22.54 1.59
CA LEU A 410 21.37 22.43 2.70
C LEU A 410 20.64 23.76 2.93
N THR A 411 19.30 23.71 2.87
CA THR A 411 18.42 24.84 3.15
C THR A 411 17.49 24.55 4.31
N LYS A 412 17.50 25.40 5.33
CA LYS A 412 16.44 25.52 6.34
C LYS A 412 16.06 27.00 6.50
N SER A 413 14.90 27.39 5.97
CA SER A 413 14.34 28.74 6.14
C SER A 413 12.96 28.66 6.81
N VAL A 414 12.71 29.51 7.80
CA VAL A 414 11.44 29.51 8.56
C VAL A 414 10.86 30.91 8.71
N THR A 415 9.54 31.00 8.72
CA THR A 415 8.76 32.23 8.95
C THR A 415 8.21 32.35 10.38
N SER A 416 8.21 31.22 11.11
CA SER A 416 7.81 31.08 12.52
C SER A 416 8.98 30.53 13.32
N ALA A 417 9.03 30.82 14.63
CA ALA A 417 10.07 30.28 15.50
C ALA A 417 10.00 28.73 15.57
N TYR A 418 11.07 28.06 15.13
CA TYR A 418 11.19 26.60 15.11
C TYR A 418 12.60 26.16 15.53
N THR A 419 12.74 24.88 15.88
CA THR A 419 14.01 24.28 16.30
C THR A 419 14.50 23.24 15.31
N LEU A 420 15.71 23.42 14.78
CA LEU A 420 16.48 22.36 14.12
C LEU A 420 17.37 21.69 15.17
N THR A 421 17.01 20.48 15.56
CA THR A 421 17.77 19.64 16.49
C THR A 421 18.74 18.78 15.70
N ILE A 422 20.02 18.78 16.08
CA ILE A 422 21.04 17.97 15.43
C ILE A 422 21.69 17.08 16.50
N TYR A 423 21.60 15.77 16.35
CA TYR A 423 22.27 14.87 17.29
C TYR A 423 23.80 14.93 17.11
N PRO A 424 24.59 14.89 18.19
CA PRO A 424 26.05 14.84 18.07
C PRO A 424 26.49 13.49 17.50
N THR A 425 27.09 13.55 16.31
CA THR A 425 27.62 12.41 15.54
C THR A 425 28.99 12.77 14.94
N GLU A 426 29.52 11.94 14.05
CA GLU A 426 30.76 12.25 13.31
C GLU A 426 30.65 13.50 12.41
N GLY A 427 29.43 13.94 12.08
CA GLY A 427 29.12 15.25 11.53
C GLY A 427 28.20 15.25 10.31
N ILE A 428 27.62 16.42 10.02
CA ILE A 428 26.92 16.70 8.76
C ILE A 428 27.85 17.52 7.86
N PHE A 429 28.08 17.05 6.65
CA PHE A 429 29.03 17.63 5.70
C PHE A 429 28.28 18.29 4.53
N ILE A 430 28.42 19.61 4.37
CA ILE A 430 27.79 20.39 3.29
C ILE A 430 28.86 20.83 2.30
N THR A 431 28.79 20.31 1.07
CA THR A 431 29.86 20.45 0.05
C THR A 431 29.69 21.64 -0.91
N ALA A 432 28.54 22.33 -0.87
CA ALA A 432 28.30 23.60 -1.52
C ALA A 432 27.57 24.57 -0.56
N ASP A 433 26.39 25.05 -0.94
CA ASP A 433 25.66 26.15 -0.27
C ASP A 433 25.03 25.72 1.06
N LEU A 434 25.12 26.59 2.07
CA LEU A 434 24.39 26.46 3.34
C LEU A 434 23.51 27.69 3.56
N LEU A 435 22.19 27.49 3.67
CA LEU A 435 21.22 28.51 4.05
C LEU A 435 20.49 28.08 5.33
N LEU A 436 20.74 28.78 6.44
CA LEU A 436 19.99 28.63 7.70
C LEU A 436 19.42 29.99 8.08
N LYS A 437 18.09 30.14 8.08
CA LYS A 437 17.44 31.45 8.19
C LYS A 437 16.12 31.42 8.96
N GLY A 438 16.02 32.26 9.99
CA GLY A 438 14.73 32.66 10.57
C GLY A 438 14.23 33.99 9.97
N THR A 439 13.25 34.59 10.64
CA THR A 439 12.78 35.96 10.38
C THR A 439 12.84 36.81 11.65
N ASP A 440 12.67 38.12 11.53
CA ASP A 440 12.65 39.01 12.69
C ASP A 440 11.50 38.64 13.65
N GLY A 441 11.78 38.61 14.94
CA GLY A 441 10.90 38.05 15.98
C GLY A 441 10.69 36.52 15.96
N ASN A 442 11.06 35.82 14.87
CA ASN A 442 10.80 34.40 14.63
C ASN A 442 12.09 33.66 14.24
N VAL A 443 13.00 33.52 15.22
CA VAL A 443 14.33 32.93 15.00
C VAL A 443 14.30 31.41 14.79
N LEU A 444 15.23 30.91 13.98
CA LEU A 444 15.52 29.47 13.89
C LEU A 444 16.49 29.06 15.00
N SER A 445 16.03 28.24 15.93
CA SER A 445 16.89 27.67 16.98
C SER A 445 17.69 26.49 16.45
N LEU A 446 19.02 26.57 16.48
CA LEU A 446 19.92 25.43 16.29
C LEU A 446 20.30 24.85 17.66
N ARG A 447 20.09 23.55 17.86
CA ARG A 447 20.29 22.87 19.14
C ARG A 447 20.95 21.51 18.97
N SER A 448 21.84 21.13 19.89
CA SER A 448 22.26 19.75 20.04
C SER A 448 21.13 18.88 20.60
N GLY A 449 21.01 17.65 20.09
CA GLY A 449 20.15 16.60 20.66
C GLY A 449 20.64 16.07 22.02
N VAL A 450 21.85 16.44 22.46
CA VAL A 450 22.40 16.09 23.78
C VAL A 450 22.99 17.36 24.42
N SER A 451 22.32 17.87 25.46
CA SER A 451 22.70 19.11 26.15
C SER A 451 24.17 19.11 26.59
N GLY A 452 24.91 20.17 26.26
CA GLY A 452 26.32 20.33 26.61
C GLY A 452 27.30 19.46 25.80
N THR A 453 26.82 18.70 24.81
CA THR A 453 27.66 18.00 23.83
C THR A 453 27.46 18.64 22.47
N ALA A 454 28.47 19.30 21.93
CA ALA A 454 28.31 20.05 20.69
C ALA A 454 28.03 19.13 19.49
N PHE A 455 27.02 19.48 18.68
CA PHE A 455 26.81 18.83 17.38
C PHE A 455 27.84 19.34 16.36
N LYS A 456 28.20 18.51 15.38
CA LYS A 456 29.24 18.84 14.40
C LYS A 456 28.63 19.12 13.01
N ILE A 457 28.92 20.31 12.49
CA ILE A 457 28.59 20.72 11.12
C ILE A 457 29.88 21.11 10.38
N ILE A 458 30.00 20.77 9.10
CA ILE A 458 31.10 21.20 8.23
C ILE A 458 30.49 21.86 7.01
N ALA A 459 30.48 23.20 7.00
CA ALA A 459 30.10 23.99 5.85
C ALA A 459 31.35 24.32 5.03
N SER A 460 31.48 23.71 3.85
CA SER A 460 32.56 23.96 2.88
C SER A 460 32.57 25.41 2.35
N ASN A 461 33.40 25.71 1.35
CA ASN A 461 33.62 27.08 0.84
C ASN A 461 32.51 27.65 -0.07
N GLY A 462 31.37 26.96 -0.21
CA GLY A 462 30.18 27.54 -0.83
C GLY A 462 29.60 28.71 -0.02
N PRO A 463 28.64 29.47 -0.59
CA PRO A 463 27.92 30.52 0.12
C PRO A 463 27.32 30.03 1.46
N ARG A 464 27.61 30.76 2.54
CA ARG A 464 27.11 30.47 3.90
C ARG A 464 26.21 31.61 4.34
N SER A 465 24.90 31.43 4.22
CA SER A 465 23.88 32.41 4.58
C SER A 465 23.23 32.04 5.90
N THR A 466 23.67 32.68 6.99
CA THR A 466 23.15 32.48 8.35
C THR A 466 22.60 33.79 8.93
N SER A 467 21.30 33.83 9.25
CA SER A 467 20.63 35.02 9.81
C SER A 467 19.40 34.65 10.64
N TYR A 468 19.05 35.47 11.63
CA TYR A 468 17.94 35.25 12.56
C TYR A 468 17.99 33.86 13.22
N LEU A 469 19.17 33.52 13.77
CA LEU A 469 19.43 32.22 14.40
C LEU A 469 19.67 32.36 15.90
N ASP A 470 19.16 31.42 16.69
CA ASP A 470 19.62 31.20 18.07
C ASP A 470 20.40 29.89 18.10
N VAL A 471 21.71 29.95 18.36
CA VAL A 471 22.60 28.78 18.25
C VAL A 471 23.06 28.33 19.63
N LYS A 472 22.98 27.03 19.93
CA LYS A 472 23.52 26.43 21.15
C LYS A 472 24.17 25.07 20.90
N ASP A 473 25.27 24.82 21.59
CA ASP A 473 26.01 23.54 21.56
C ASP A 473 26.36 23.14 20.10
N SER A 474 26.95 24.06 19.33
CA SER A 474 27.31 23.85 17.91
C SER A 474 28.81 23.97 17.65
N ASN A 475 29.40 23.00 16.97
CA ASN A 475 30.78 23.04 16.50
C ASN A 475 30.83 23.05 14.96
N ASN A 476 31.23 24.19 14.39
CA ASN A 476 31.60 24.28 12.99
C ASN A 476 33.03 23.74 12.79
N ALA A 477 33.19 22.52 12.29
CA ALA A 477 34.49 21.88 12.14
C ALA A 477 35.23 22.25 10.82
N HIS A 478 34.74 23.23 10.05
CA HIS A 478 35.46 23.78 8.90
C HIS A 478 36.56 24.78 9.34
N VAL A 479 37.58 25.03 8.51
CA VAL A 479 38.69 25.96 8.86
C VAL A 479 38.29 27.44 8.93
N THR A 480 37.10 27.79 8.44
CA THR A 480 36.56 29.16 8.42
C THR A 480 35.33 29.23 9.33
N PRO A 481 35.20 30.24 10.20
CA PRO A 481 34.03 30.42 11.03
C PRO A 481 32.71 30.55 10.26
N LEU A 482 31.60 30.15 10.90
CA LEU A 482 30.24 30.49 10.46
C LEU A 482 29.84 31.83 11.07
N THR A 483 29.35 32.76 10.25
CA THR A 483 29.17 34.18 10.65
C THR A 483 27.70 34.56 10.63
N CYS A 484 27.12 34.81 11.81
CA CYS A 484 25.72 35.17 11.99
C CYS A 484 25.61 36.55 12.64
N THR A 485 25.44 37.60 11.83
CA THR A 485 25.47 39.01 12.30
C THR A 485 24.11 39.70 12.32
N THR A 486 23.09 39.14 11.67
CA THR A 486 21.76 39.76 11.57
C THR A 486 20.76 39.00 12.41
N GLY A 487 20.32 39.58 13.53
CA GLY A 487 19.28 39.00 14.40
C GLY A 487 19.67 37.70 15.11
N CYS A 488 20.97 37.44 15.31
CA CYS A 488 21.45 36.17 15.85
C CYS A 488 21.79 36.24 17.35
N THR A 489 21.58 35.14 18.06
CA THR A 489 21.86 34.96 19.49
C THR A 489 22.82 33.79 19.71
N ASP A 490 23.86 34.02 20.50
CA ASP A 490 24.74 32.98 21.03
C ASP A 490 24.21 32.49 22.38
N SER A 491 23.61 31.29 22.40
CA SER A 491 23.11 30.62 23.61
C SER A 491 24.16 29.73 24.29
N GLY A 492 25.43 29.86 23.90
CA GLY A 492 26.58 29.18 24.51
C GLY A 492 26.91 27.80 23.96
N GLY A 493 28.08 27.29 24.32
CA GLY A 493 28.58 25.98 23.86
C GLY A 493 29.00 25.95 22.39
N ASN A 494 29.13 27.11 21.74
CA ASN A 494 29.42 27.24 20.32
C ASN A 494 30.92 27.39 20.04
N THR A 495 31.41 26.66 19.05
CA THR A 495 32.82 26.67 18.62
C THR A 495 32.90 27.02 17.13
N ASN A 496 33.84 27.92 16.80
CA ASN A 496 34.10 28.38 15.43
C ASN A 496 32.86 29.02 14.74
N TRP A 497 32.13 29.77 15.55
CA TRP A 497 31.07 30.69 15.14
C TRP A 497 31.52 32.14 15.39
N THR A 498 30.95 33.09 14.65
CA THR A 498 31.14 34.53 14.84
C THR A 498 29.77 35.19 14.90
N PHE A 499 29.46 35.76 16.06
CA PHE A 499 28.26 36.57 16.30
C PHE A 499 28.69 38.03 16.45
N THR A 500 27.87 38.97 15.97
CA THR A 500 28.07 40.39 16.31
C THR A 500 27.71 40.62 17.76
N VAL A 501 28.70 41.03 18.55
CA VAL A 501 28.47 41.57 19.89
C VAL A 501 27.62 42.83 19.74
N ALA A 502 26.44 42.87 20.36
CA ALA A 502 25.68 44.10 20.48
C ALA A 502 26.51 45.09 21.30
N THR A 503 27.00 46.16 20.68
CA THR A 503 27.75 47.22 21.34
C THR A 503 26.83 48.01 22.26
N THR A 504 26.75 47.60 23.53
CA THR A 504 26.13 48.40 24.58
C THR A 504 26.93 49.68 24.75
N ALA A 505 26.51 50.75 24.07
CA ALA A 505 27.11 52.07 24.22
C ALA A 505 26.74 52.65 25.60
N THR A 506 27.50 52.29 26.63
CA THR A 506 27.48 52.97 27.93
C THR A 506 28.07 54.37 27.76
N THR A 507 27.21 55.33 27.39
CA THR A 507 27.52 56.76 27.50
C THR A 507 27.77 57.11 28.97
N ALA A 508 29.05 57.14 29.36
CA ALA A 508 29.46 57.60 30.69
C ALA A 508 29.20 59.11 30.81
N ALA A 509 28.10 59.48 31.46
CA ALA A 509 27.80 60.87 31.78
C ALA A 509 28.76 61.39 32.86
N THR A 510 29.69 62.26 32.48
CA THR A 510 30.63 62.94 33.38
C THR A 510 30.16 64.34 33.75
N THR A 511 29.47 64.44 34.88
CA THR A 511 29.26 65.67 35.70
C THR A 511 29.03 65.17 37.13
N GLY A 512 29.52 65.75 38.22
CA GLY A 512 30.14 67.04 38.48
C GLY A 512 29.97 67.30 39.99
N THR A 513 30.98 67.83 40.67
CA THR A 513 31.06 67.87 42.14
C THR A 513 30.21 68.97 42.78
N SER A 514 29.49 68.67 43.89
CA SER A 514 29.16 69.71 44.89
C SER A 514 28.81 69.15 46.29
N SER A 515 29.31 69.86 47.30
CA SER A 515 29.34 69.64 48.75
C SER A 515 28.04 69.84 49.56
N GLY A 516 28.02 69.27 50.78
CA GLY A 516 27.25 69.76 51.95
C GLY A 516 25.94 69.01 52.25
N GLY A 517 25.51 68.80 53.50
CA GLY A 517 26.10 69.12 54.81
C GLY A 517 25.05 69.67 55.81
N GLY A 518 24.81 68.97 56.94
CA GLY A 518 24.12 69.53 58.12
C GLY A 518 22.66 69.10 58.34
N GLY A 519 22.41 68.38 59.45
CA GLY A 519 21.09 67.83 59.84
C GLY A 519 20.12 68.78 60.54
N GLY A 520 19.01 68.24 61.09
CA GLY A 520 18.05 69.05 61.85
C GLY A 520 16.68 68.44 62.17
N ARG A 521 16.63 67.45 63.08
CA ARG A 521 15.50 67.04 63.95
C ARG A 521 14.11 67.73 63.81
N ARG A 522 13.05 66.93 63.62
CA ARG A 522 11.81 66.77 64.45
C ARG A 522 10.71 66.08 63.61
N SER A 523 9.66 65.44 64.15
CA SER A 523 9.48 64.65 65.38
C SER A 523 8.03 64.11 65.38
N ALA A 524 7.83 62.83 65.74
CA ALA A 524 6.54 62.21 66.07
C ALA A 524 5.51 62.08 64.90
N SER A 525 4.58 61.12 64.89
CA SER A 525 4.22 60.12 65.91
C SER A 525 3.71 58.79 65.34
N ASN A 526 3.80 57.77 66.19
CA ASN A 526 3.06 56.51 66.22
C ASN A 526 3.28 55.46 65.10
N ALA A 527 3.81 54.26 65.37
CA ALA A 527 3.49 53.23 66.39
C ALA A 527 2.51 52.16 65.83
N SER A 528 2.63 50.87 66.15
CA SER A 528 3.65 50.18 66.95
C SER A 528 3.54 48.65 66.79
N LYS A 529 4.70 47.99 66.70
CA LYS A 529 5.02 46.64 67.23
C LYS A 529 4.34 45.37 66.67
N VAL A 530 5.25 44.51 66.21
CA VAL A 530 5.51 43.13 66.73
C VAL A 530 4.68 41.97 66.18
N ALA A 531 5.45 41.10 65.52
CA ALA A 531 5.18 39.73 65.15
C ALA A 531 4.72 38.79 66.28
N SER A 532 4.01 37.72 65.90
CA SER A 532 4.38 36.35 66.27
C SER A 532 3.65 35.30 65.41
N SER A 533 4.38 34.26 65.01
CA SER A 533 3.80 32.94 64.71
C SER A 533 3.61 32.21 66.05
N PRO A 534 2.60 31.33 66.24
CA PRO A 534 2.90 29.90 66.09
C PRO A 534 1.72 28.94 65.76
N SER A 535 2.11 27.73 65.32
CA SER A 535 1.55 26.40 65.64
C SER A 535 0.05 26.02 65.44
N ALA A 536 -0.12 25.00 64.57
CA ALA A 536 -1.14 23.95 64.45
C ALA A 536 -2.12 23.60 65.60
N PRO A 537 -3.25 22.95 65.24
CA PRO A 537 -3.88 21.91 66.09
C PRO A 537 -3.91 20.48 65.50
N LYS A 538 -4.08 19.53 66.43
CA LYS A 538 -4.30 18.07 66.29
C LYS A 538 -5.71 17.72 66.79
N THR A 539 -6.38 16.60 66.48
CA THR A 539 -6.19 15.46 65.54
C THR A 539 -7.50 14.66 65.49
N SER A 540 -7.87 14.04 64.37
CA SER A 540 -8.74 12.85 64.40
C SER A 540 -8.59 11.94 63.17
N ALA A 541 -8.53 10.64 63.47
CA ALA A 541 -8.66 9.47 62.60
C ALA A 541 -9.46 8.41 63.42
N PRO A 542 -9.90 7.24 62.90
CA PRO A 542 -9.68 6.68 61.56
C PRO A 542 -10.93 6.11 60.86
N VAL A 543 -10.86 5.88 59.55
CA VAL A 543 -11.59 4.78 58.85
C VAL A 543 -10.66 4.14 57.83
N ILE A 544 -10.76 2.82 57.68
CA ILE A 544 -9.82 1.96 56.94
C ILE A 544 -10.30 1.70 55.51
N SER A 545 -9.45 1.87 54.50
CA SER A 545 -9.55 1.18 53.20
C SER A 545 -8.19 1.12 52.47
N ALA A 546 -8.02 0.13 51.59
CA ALA A 546 -6.74 -0.43 51.16
C ALA A 546 -5.85 0.46 50.24
N PRO A 547 -4.52 0.23 50.20
CA PRO A 547 -3.60 0.99 49.37
C PRO A 547 -3.64 0.56 47.89
N VAL A 548 -3.90 1.53 46.98
CA VAL A 548 -3.63 1.37 45.55
C VAL A 548 -2.17 1.75 45.27
N GLY A 549 -1.43 0.85 44.61
CA GLY A 549 0.03 0.88 44.57
C GLY A 549 0.66 2.01 43.73
N GLY A 550 1.74 2.58 44.28
CA GLY A 550 2.59 3.59 43.64
C GLY A 550 3.63 3.05 42.63
N PRO A 551 4.72 3.82 42.34
CA PRO A 551 5.52 3.68 41.11
C PRO A 551 6.32 2.37 40.89
N SER A 552 6.40 1.46 41.86
CA SER A 552 7.20 0.22 41.76
C SER A 552 6.68 -0.80 40.73
N SER A 553 5.45 -0.62 40.24
CA SER A 553 4.81 -1.52 39.27
C SER A 553 5.37 -1.42 37.85
N VAL A 554 5.95 -0.28 37.45
CA VAL A 554 6.47 -0.10 36.08
C VAL A 554 7.85 -0.74 35.92
N GLN A 555 8.77 -0.52 36.85
CA GLN A 555 10.11 -1.12 36.81
C GLN A 555 10.05 -2.66 36.92
N SER A 556 9.18 -3.19 37.79
CA SER A 556 8.93 -4.64 37.89
C SER A 556 8.32 -5.23 36.61
N ARG A 557 7.39 -4.52 35.94
CA ARG A 557 6.86 -4.91 34.62
C ARG A 557 7.93 -4.88 33.51
N VAL A 558 8.84 -3.92 33.52
CA VAL A 558 9.96 -3.85 32.56
C VAL A 558 10.95 -4.99 32.79
N ALA A 559 11.30 -5.28 34.05
CA ALA A 559 12.15 -6.42 34.41
C ALA A 559 11.53 -7.76 33.98
N ALA A 560 10.23 -7.96 34.23
CA ALA A 560 9.50 -9.17 33.81
C ALA A 560 9.46 -9.32 32.28
N ARG A 561 9.26 -8.23 31.52
CA ARG A 561 9.32 -8.26 30.04
C ARG A 561 10.72 -8.60 29.53
N LYS A 562 11.78 -8.08 30.16
CA LYS A 562 13.18 -8.39 29.80
C LYS A 562 13.51 -9.87 30.07
N ALA A 563 13.07 -10.41 31.21
CA ALA A 563 13.22 -11.83 31.55
C ALA A 563 12.46 -12.76 30.58
N ALA A 564 11.22 -12.41 30.22
CA ALA A 564 10.44 -13.17 29.25
C ALA A 564 11.06 -13.19 27.83
N ARG A 565 11.66 -12.06 27.40
CA ARG A 565 12.40 -11.98 26.14
C ARG A 565 13.64 -12.87 26.16
N GLN A 566 14.40 -12.87 27.27
CA GLN A 566 15.57 -13.75 27.43
C GLN A 566 15.18 -15.23 27.37
N ALA A 567 14.19 -15.66 28.16
CA ALA A 567 13.70 -17.04 28.15
C ALA A 567 13.18 -17.51 26.77
N THR A 568 12.72 -16.58 25.93
CA THR A 568 12.31 -16.87 24.55
C THR A 568 13.53 -17.10 23.63
N LEU A 569 14.59 -16.29 23.79
CA LEU A 569 15.86 -16.47 23.08
C LEU A 569 16.56 -17.78 23.48
N ASP A 570 16.55 -18.13 24.77
CA ASP A 570 17.16 -19.37 25.28
C ASP A 570 16.41 -20.62 24.77
N ARG A 571 15.08 -20.55 24.63
CA ARG A 571 14.29 -21.62 23.98
C ARG A 571 14.59 -21.71 22.47
N ALA A 572 14.85 -20.58 21.81
CA ALA A 572 15.20 -20.57 20.38
C ALA A 572 16.61 -21.15 20.13
N SER A 573 17.59 -20.81 20.97
CA SER A 573 18.95 -21.35 20.89
C SER A 573 18.96 -22.86 21.18
N ALA A 574 18.24 -23.33 22.21
CA ALA A 574 18.08 -24.75 22.51
C ALA A 574 17.44 -25.53 21.34
N ARG A 575 16.39 -24.98 20.71
CA ARG A 575 15.76 -25.58 19.50
C ARG A 575 16.73 -25.61 18.30
N ARG A 576 17.58 -24.60 18.14
CA ARG A 576 18.61 -24.56 17.09
C ARG A 576 19.69 -25.62 17.35
N ALA A 577 20.17 -25.75 18.58
CA ALA A 577 21.14 -26.78 18.98
C ALA A 577 20.59 -28.20 18.74
N ALA A 578 19.33 -28.48 19.14
CA ALA A 578 18.68 -29.76 18.89
C ALA A 578 18.50 -30.08 17.39
N ARG A 579 18.23 -29.06 16.55
CA ARG A 579 18.20 -29.22 15.08
C ARG A 579 19.58 -29.51 14.49
N MET A 580 20.65 -28.92 15.03
CA MET A 580 22.03 -29.18 14.61
C MET A 580 22.46 -30.60 14.98
N GLN A 581 22.19 -31.06 16.21
CA GLN A 581 22.45 -32.45 16.62
C GLN A 581 21.69 -33.48 15.76
N LYS A 582 20.42 -33.22 15.39
CA LYS A 582 19.67 -34.07 14.45
C LYS A 582 20.19 -34.04 13.00
N ARG A 583 21.04 -33.07 12.62
CA ARG A 583 21.69 -33.01 11.30
C ARG A 583 23.08 -33.65 11.27
N GLY A 584 23.74 -33.81 12.42
CA GLY A 584 25.04 -34.51 12.53
C GLY A 584 24.94 -36.03 12.76
N LEU A 585 23.75 -36.61 12.63
CA LEU A 585 23.44 -38.04 12.82
C LEU A 585 22.75 -38.64 11.56
N ARG A 586 23.17 -38.17 10.38
CA ARG A 586 22.79 -38.70 9.06
C ARG A 586 24.02 -38.73 8.16
#